data_AF-A0A2Z2MLM1-F1
#
_entry.id   AF-A0A2Z2MLM1-F1
#
_cell.length_a   1.000
_cell.length_b   1.000
_cell.length_c   1.000
_cell.angle_alpha   90.00
_cell.angle_beta   90.00
_cell.angle_gamma   90.00
#
_symmetry.space_group_name_H-M   'P 1'
#
loop_
_entity.id
_entity.type
_entity.pdbx_description
1 polymer ?
#
loop_
_entity_poly.entity_id
_entity_poly.type
_entity_poly.pdbx_seq_one_letter_code
_entity_poly.pdbx_strand_id
1 'polypeptide(L)'
;MEWVGVFNGFRKGLGFVLLLSASLYFLADVASTDGWSFVQVLGLILLLFAWTDYMSLIIYPAFGMVALGAFFLGNLDGLFSSLPMLALFTLFAALLSTDRERWAFRVFLLSIPVAFISSYLWEESSPVSWAMVGLMLGYVENAVVEEMAEGDVYILALYFMALGPLGFIPFALQRPLGILLYSIETEEGILYPVGPGTFVVSVPILVTIKSLVSSGSLPGWLFFAHQQGIPNSTAVLIGGAIGLYIATHYFLDVESLLGAMAGLSVGIITFVLIGLIALFLGDHGHTIASIVLFIFAFFYSIGAAYWAFDAFSKLHYHGGSSIDPMMMAFGSLAGAIALAMLFMLLSWGLFQSVPGVIPSTTGLAIVGMLYLYTGRKLIVDENGKTNWMWSSLYVLAGFLAGFLAGIPLGVFLEWL
;
A
#
# COMPACT_ATOMS: atom_id res chain seq x y z
N MET A 1 -4.63 -4.35 39.24
CA MET A 1 -4.96 -5.27 38.12
C MET A 1 -6.26 -4.86 37.41
N GLU A 2 -7.30 -4.39 38.09
CA GLU A 2 -8.56 -3.92 37.45
C GLU A 2 -8.41 -2.76 36.45
N TRP A 3 -7.57 -1.76 36.73
CA TRP A 3 -7.36 -0.60 35.83
C TRP A 3 -6.77 -0.96 34.46
N VAL A 4 -6.00 -2.05 34.37
CA VAL A 4 -5.40 -2.52 33.11
C VAL A 4 -6.47 -3.14 32.21
N GLY A 5 -7.42 -3.88 32.79
CA GLY A 5 -8.55 -4.46 32.05
C GLY A 5 -9.51 -3.38 31.50
N VAL A 6 -9.81 -2.36 32.30
CA VAL A 6 -10.66 -1.24 31.88
C VAL A 6 -9.98 -0.42 30.77
N PHE A 7 -8.69 -0.14 30.91
CA PHE A 7 -7.92 0.57 29.88
C PHE A 7 -7.84 -0.20 28.56
N ASN A 8 -7.64 -1.51 28.60
CA ASN A 8 -7.63 -2.35 27.40
C ASN A 8 -9.02 -2.46 26.75
N GLY A 9 -10.09 -2.55 27.53
CA GLY A 9 -11.46 -2.50 27.02
C GLY A 9 -11.79 -1.17 26.33
N PHE A 10 -11.38 -0.06 26.93
CA PHE A 10 -11.56 1.27 26.36
C PHE A 10 -10.79 1.46 25.04
N ARG A 11 -9.52 1.04 24.97
CA ARG A 11 -8.70 1.10 23.75
C ARG A 11 -9.34 0.36 22.58
N LYS A 12 -9.78 -0.89 22.81
CA LYS A 12 -10.45 -1.71 21.80
C LYS A 12 -11.79 -1.11 21.37
N GLY A 13 -12.57 -0.59 22.31
CA GLY A 13 -13.83 0.10 22.02
C GLY A 13 -13.62 1.35 21.15
N LEU A 14 -12.61 2.17 21.47
CA LEU A 14 -12.25 3.34 20.65
C LEU A 14 -11.79 2.92 19.24
N GLY A 15 -10.93 1.91 19.14
CA GLY A 15 -10.51 1.36 17.84
C GLY A 15 -11.69 0.92 16.98
N PHE A 16 -12.63 0.17 17.56
CA PHE A 16 -13.86 -0.23 16.86
C PHE A 16 -14.68 0.97 16.37
N VAL A 17 -14.89 1.99 17.22
CA VAL A 17 -15.66 3.18 16.86
C VAL A 17 -14.99 3.97 15.74
N LEU A 18 -13.67 4.12 15.77
CA LEU A 18 -12.92 4.80 14.72
C LEU A 18 -12.99 4.03 13.39
N LEU A 19 -12.81 2.71 13.41
CA LEU A 19 -12.95 1.86 12.22
C LEU A 19 -14.36 1.91 11.64
N LEU A 20 -15.38 1.82 12.50
CA LEU A 20 -16.78 1.91 12.08
C LEU A 20 -17.10 3.27 11.46
N SER A 21 -16.67 4.36 12.09
CA SER A 21 -16.90 5.73 11.59
C SER A 21 -16.20 5.94 10.24
N ALA A 22 -14.95 5.48 10.10
CA ALA A 22 -14.22 5.51 8.83
C ALA A 22 -14.92 4.68 7.75
N SER A 23 -15.42 3.49 8.09
CA SER A 23 -16.17 2.63 7.18
C SER A 23 -17.43 3.32 6.65
N LEU A 24 -18.24 3.90 7.55
CA LEU A 24 -19.47 4.59 7.18
C LEU A 24 -19.21 5.85 6.35
N TYR A 25 -18.20 6.64 6.73
CA TYR A 25 -17.82 7.83 5.98
C TYR A 25 -17.37 7.49 4.55
N PHE A 26 -16.54 6.46 4.40
CA PHE A 26 -16.14 5.95 3.09
C PHE A 26 -17.34 5.44 2.27
N LEU A 27 -18.21 4.62 2.87
CA LEU A 27 -19.38 4.07 2.17
C LEU A 27 -20.36 5.16 1.72
N ALA A 28 -20.50 6.23 2.50
CA ALA A 28 -21.36 7.33 2.12
C ALA A 28 -20.80 8.15 0.94
N ASP A 29 -19.48 8.35 0.88
CA ASP A 29 -18.83 8.93 -0.30
C ASP A 29 -19.12 8.07 -1.53
N VAL A 30 -18.91 6.75 -1.44
CA VAL A 30 -19.20 5.79 -2.53
C VAL A 30 -20.67 5.84 -2.96
N ALA A 31 -21.61 5.92 -2.01
CA ALA A 31 -23.03 5.98 -2.29
C ALA A 31 -23.49 7.29 -2.96
N SER A 32 -22.74 8.39 -2.76
CA SER A 32 -23.07 9.70 -3.29
C SER A 32 -22.62 9.93 -4.75
N THR A 33 -21.84 9.01 -5.32
CA THR A 33 -21.28 9.12 -6.67
C THR A 33 -21.98 8.23 -7.69
N ASP A 34 -22.40 8.81 -8.81
CA ASP A 34 -22.93 8.07 -9.96
C ASP A 34 -21.80 7.34 -10.69
N GLY A 35 -21.65 6.04 -10.41
CA GLY A 35 -20.64 5.16 -10.99
C GLY A 35 -19.38 5.02 -10.13
N TRP A 36 -18.93 3.77 -9.93
CA TRP A 36 -17.79 3.47 -9.07
C TRP A 36 -16.46 3.73 -9.78
N SER A 37 -15.59 4.54 -9.16
CA SER A 37 -14.23 4.75 -9.64
C SER A 37 -13.33 3.56 -9.30
N PHE A 38 -12.20 3.45 -9.99
CA PHE A 38 -11.17 2.43 -9.72
C PHE A 38 -10.74 2.44 -8.24
N VAL A 39 -10.53 3.64 -7.67
CA VAL A 39 -10.11 3.81 -6.28
C VAL A 39 -11.21 3.48 -5.28
N GLN A 40 -12.48 3.72 -5.62
CA GLN A 40 -13.60 3.32 -4.75
C GLN A 40 -13.70 1.79 -4.64
N VAL A 41 -13.49 1.07 -5.74
CA VAL A 41 -13.47 -0.41 -5.71
C VAL A 41 -12.26 -0.93 -4.90
N LEU A 42 -11.08 -0.32 -5.07
CA LEU A 42 -9.92 -0.61 -4.22
C LEU A 42 -10.22 -0.35 -2.74
N GLY A 43 -10.84 0.79 -2.42
CA GLY A 43 -11.19 1.17 -1.06
C GLY A 43 -12.20 0.20 -0.43
N LEU A 44 -13.15 -0.36 -1.19
CA LEU A 44 -14.05 -1.41 -0.71
C LEU A 44 -13.31 -2.71 -0.37
N ILE A 45 -12.31 -3.09 -1.17
CA ILE A 45 -11.48 -4.27 -0.88
C ILE A 45 -10.62 -4.02 0.36
N LEU A 46 -10.01 -2.84 0.48
CA LEU A 46 -9.24 -2.44 1.66
C LEU A 46 -10.12 -2.37 2.92
N LEU A 47 -11.38 -1.94 2.80
CA LEU A 47 -12.37 -1.99 3.89
C LEU A 47 -12.61 -3.44 4.36
N LEU A 48 -12.80 -4.37 3.42
CA LEU A 48 -12.97 -5.79 3.75
C LEU A 48 -11.73 -6.37 4.45
N PHE A 49 -10.53 -6.01 3.98
CA PHE A 49 -9.29 -6.40 4.65
C PHE A 49 -9.16 -5.80 6.04
N ALA A 50 -9.48 -4.52 6.22
CA ALA A 50 -9.45 -3.88 7.52
C ALA A 50 -10.34 -4.60 8.54
N TRP A 51 -11.57 -4.97 8.16
CA TRP A 51 -12.46 -5.72 9.05
C TRP A 51 -12.02 -7.16 9.29
N THR A 52 -11.55 -7.86 8.25
CA THR A 52 -11.08 -9.25 8.40
C THR A 52 -9.86 -9.32 9.31
N ASP A 53 -8.91 -8.39 9.13
CA ASP A 53 -7.72 -8.29 9.96
C ASP A 53 -8.06 -7.86 11.40
N TYR A 54 -9.00 -6.92 11.58
CA TYR A 54 -9.50 -6.57 12.92
C TYR A 54 -10.09 -7.76 13.68
N MET A 55 -10.89 -8.58 13.00
CA MET A 55 -11.65 -9.66 13.63
C MET A 55 -10.83 -10.94 13.83
N SER A 56 -9.84 -11.20 12.99
CA SER A 56 -9.16 -12.49 12.94
C SER A 56 -7.63 -12.41 12.88
N LEU A 57 -7.03 -11.21 12.81
CA LEU A 57 -5.58 -11.02 12.62
C LEU A 57 -5.03 -11.78 11.39
N ILE A 58 -5.86 -11.96 10.38
CA ILE A 58 -5.54 -12.74 9.18
C ILE A 58 -5.97 -11.97 7.95
N ILE A 59 -5.04 -11.84 7.01
CA ILE A 59 -5.32 -11.43 5.64
C ILE A 59 -4.96 -12.62 4.75
N TYR A 60 -5.96 -13.21 4.11
CA TYR A 60 -5.74 -14.36 3.25
C TYR A 60 -4.99 -13.93 1.97
N PRO A 61 -3.78 -14.46 1.70
CA PRO A 61 -2.98 -14.12 0.52
C PRO A 61 -3.76 -14.29 -0.79
N ALA A 62 -4.64 -15.30 -0.83
CA ALA A 62 -5.55 -15.56 -1.93
C ALA A 62 -6.35 -14.33 -2.39
N PHE A 63 -6.94 -13.58 -1.44
CA PHE A 63 -7.72 -12.40 -1.77
C PHE A 63 -6.84 -11.23 -2.22
N GLY A 64 -5.65 -11.09 -1.61
CA GLY A 64 -4.66 -10.10 -2.03
C GLY A 64 -4.22 -10.30 -3.49
N MET A 65 -3.96 -11.55 -3.89
CA MET A 65 -3.61 -11.89 -5.26
C MET A 65 -4.75 -11.72 -6.25
N VAL A 66 -5.98 -12.08 -5.87
CA VAL A 66 -7.17 -11.81 -6.69
C VAL A 66 -7.29 -10.32 -6.95
N ALA A 67 -7.16 -9.49 -5.92
CA ALA A 67 -7.21 -8.05 -6.05
C ALA A 67 -6.08 -7.52 -6.96
N LEU A 68 -4.83 -7.87 -6.67
CA LEU A 68 -3.70 -7.44 -7.50
C LEU A 68 -3.85 -7.90 -8.95
N GLY A 69 -4.13 -9.18 -9.22
CA GLY A 69 -4.34 -9.70 -10.57
C GLY A 69 -5.47 -8.98 -11.31
N ALA A 70 -6.59 -8.73 -10.63
CA ALA A 70 -7.73 -8.00 -11.19
C ALA A 70 -7.36 -6.55 -11.54
N PHE A 71 -6.70 -5.81 -10.65
CA PHE A 71 -6.39 -4.39 -10.88
C PHE A 71 -5.22 -4.17 -11.83
N PHE A 72 -4.23 -5.06 -11.83
CA PHE A 72 -3.14 -5.04 -12.80
C PHE A 72 -3.67 -5.29 -14.21
N LEU A 73 -4.47 -6.35 -14.41
CA LEU A 73 -5.09 -6.60 -15.72
C LEU A 73 -6.21 -5.60 -16.06
N GLY A 74 -6.83 -4.97 -15.07
CA GLY A 74 -7.74 -3.86 -15.29
C GLY A 74 -7.06 -2.60 -15.82
N ASN A 75 -5.74 -2.48 -15.62
CA ASN A 75 -4.92 -1.33 -16.01
C ASN A 75 -3.75 -1.73 -16.93
N LEU A 76 -4.07 -2.41 -18.03
CA LEU A 76 -3.09 -2.88 -19.02
C LEU A 76 -2.25 -1.74 -19.62
N ASP A 77 -2.87 -0.60 -19.94
CA ASP A 77 -2.15 0.55 -20.50
C ASP A 77 -1.11 1.08 -19.50
N GLY A 78 -1.47 1.11 -18.22
CA GLY A 78 -0.52 1.41 -17.15
C GLY A 78 0.62 0.41 -17.06
N LEU A 79 0.33 -0.90 -17.20
CA LEU A 79 1.36 -1.94 -17.18
C LEU A 79 2.39 -1.78 -18.31
N PHE A 80 1.94 -1.55 -19.54
CA PHE A 80 2.82 -1.33 -20.69
C PHE A 80 3.58 0.00 -20.60
N SER A 81 3.05 0.98 -19.87
CA SER A 81 3.68 2.29 -19.66
C SER A 81 4.64 2.31 -18.45
N SER A 82 4.60 1.31 -17.58
CA SER A 82 5.44 1.18 -16.38
C SER A 82 6.74 0.39 -16.58
N LEU A 83 7.25 0.23 -17.81
CA LEU A 83 8.43 -0.62 -18.08
C LEU A 83 9.67 -0.32 -17.21
N PRO A 84 10.06 0.93 -16.94
CA PRO A 84 11.19 1.20 -16.05
C PRO A 84 10.96 0.66 -14.63
N MET A 85 9.72 0.73 -14.17
CA MET A 85 9.34 0.27 -12.84
C MET A 85 9.28 -1.26 -12.78
N LEU A 86 8.75 -1.91 -13.82
CA LEU A 86 8.80 -3.38 -13.95
C LEU A 86 10.24 -3.89 -13.98
N ALA A 87 11.15 -3.20 -14.67
CA ALA A 87 12.56 -3.58 -14.72
C ALA A 87 13.24 -3.47 -13.35
N LEU A 88 12.96 -2.39 -12.61
CA LEU A 88 13.43 -2.23 -11.23
C LEU A 88 12.84 -3.28 -10.29
N PHE A 89 11.56 -3.66 -10.47
CA PHE A 89 10.93 -4.72 -9.69
C PHE A 89 11.58 -6.08 -9.94
N THR A 90 11.84 -6.44 -11.20
CA THR A 90 12.58 -7.67 -11.53
C THR A 90 13.98 -7.66 -10.91
N LEU A 91 14.70 -6.53 -10.97
CA LEU A 91 16.02 -6.41 -10.34
C LEU A 91 15.94 -6.56 -8.82
N PHE A 92 14.94 -5.94 -8.18
CA PHE A 92 14.66 -6.08 -6.76
C PHE A 92 14.42 -7.55 -6.39
N ALA A 93 13.51 -8.23 -7.10
CA ALA A 93 13.17 -9.63 -6.86
C ALA A 93 14.40 -10.55 -7.01
N ALA A 94 15.21 -10.33 -8.06
CA ALA A 94 16.45 -11.10 -8.27
C ALA A 94 17.49 -10.89 -7.17
N LEU A 95 17.60 -9.67 -6.63
CA LEU A 95 18.51 -9.38 -5.52
C LEU A 95 18.00 -9.98 -4.21
N LEU A 96 16.69 -9.92 -3.98
CA LEU A 96 16.07 -10.48 -2.78
C LEU A 96 16.15 -12.00 -2.76
N SER A 97 15.92 -12.66 -3.90
CA SER A 97 16.02 -14.13 -4.01
C SER A 97 17.46 -14.67 -3.94
N THR A 98 18.46 -13.79 -3.94
CA THR A 98 19.89 -14.13 -3.83
C THR A 98 20.54 -13.55 -2.57
N ASP A 99 19.74 -13.21 -1.56
CA ASP A 99 20.17 -12.73 -0.23
C ASP A 99 20.97 -11.42 -0.27
N ARG A 100 20.70 -10.58 -1.28
CA ARG A 100 21.32 -9.26 -1.44
C ARG A 100 20.40 -8.15 -0.95
N GLU A 101 19.83 -8.31 0.24
CA GLU A 101 18.79 -7.44 0.83
C GLU A 101 19.18 -5.96 0.86
N ARG A 102 20.43 -5.63 1.21
CA ARG A 102 20.91 -4.23 1.20
C ARG A 102 20.91 -3.59 -0.19
N TRP A 103 21.16 -4.38 -1.24
CA TRP A 103 21.07 -3.88 -2.61
C TRP A 103 19.62 -3.81 -3.07
N ALA A 104 18.78 -4.78 -2.70
CA ALA A 104 17.35 -4.75 -2.94
C ALA A 104 16.71 -3.48 -2.32
N PHE A 105 17.08 -3.13 -1.08
CA PHE A 105 16.62 -1.90 -0.44
C PHE A 105 17.05 -0.62 -1.17
N ARG A 106 18.27 -0.58 -1.73
CA ARG A 106 18.71 0.56 -2.56
C ARG A 106 17.91 0.66 -3.86
N VAL A 107 17.54 -0.48 -4.46
CA VAL A 107 16.66 -0.52 -5.64
C VAL A 107 15.26 -0.01 -5.28
N PHE A 108 14.73 -0.38 -4.11
CA PHE A 108 13.51 0.21 -3.57
C PHE A 108 13.62 1.73 -3.41
N LEU A 109 14.70 2.25 -2.80
CA LEU A 109 14.87 3.70 -2.69
C LEU A 109 14.94 4.41 -4.05
N LEU A 110 15.54 3.76 -5.06
CA LEU A 110 15.58 4.25 -6.43
C LEU A 110 14.21 4.19 -7.13
N SER A 111 13.34 3.25 -6.74
CA SER A 111 12.02 3.10 -7.37
C SER A 111 11.12 4.29 -7.07
N ILE A 112 11.27 4.98 -5.94
CA ILE A 112 10.49 6.16 -5.57
C ILE A 112 10.65 7.30 -6.61
N PRO A 113 11.85 7.85 -6.89
CA PRO A 113 12.00 8.89 -7.91
C PRO A 113 11.65 8.39 -9.31
N VAL A 114 11.89 7.11 -9.63
CA VAL A 114 11.50 6.54 -10.92
C VAL A 114 9.99 6.45 -11.07
N ALA A 115 9.24 6.16 -10.01
CA ALA A 115 7.78 6.17 -10.03
C ALA A 115 7.23 7.59 -10.29
N PHE A 116 7.84 8.64 -9.71
CA PHE A 116 7.50 10.02 -10.04
C PHE A 116 7.77 10.34 -11.51
N ILE A 117 8.94 9.99 -12.04
CA ILE A 117 9.30 10.25 -13.44
C ILE A 117 8.38 9.48 -14.39
N SER A 118 8.12 8.20 -14.10
CA SER A 118 7.22 7.36 -14.90
C SER A 118 5.81 7.96 -14.94
N SER A 119 5.26 8.32 -13.78
CA SER A 119 3.92 8.92 -13.68
C SER A 119 3.82 10.26 -14.40
N TYR A 120 4.91 11.04 -14.44
CA TYR A 120 4.96 12.33 -15.12
C TYR A 120 5.06 12.17 -16.66
N LEU A 121 5.80 11.16 -17.14
CA LEU A 121 5.96 10.91 -18.58
C LEU A 121 4.75 10.18 -19.17
N TRP A 122 4.15 9.27 -18.41
CA TRP A 122 3.00 8.45 -18.79
C TRP A 122 2.04 8.36 -17.60
N GLU A 123 0.98 9.14 -17.62
CA GLU A 123 0.04 9.27 -16.50
C GLU A 123 -0.62 7.93 -16.15
N GLU A 124 -0.91 7.12 -17.18
CA GLU A 124 -1.46 5.76 -17.07
C GLU A 124 -0.59 4.84 -16.22
N SER A 125 0.73 5.07 -16.21
CA SER A 125 1.69 4.28 -15.47
C SER A 125 1.61 4.50 -13.96
N SER A 126 0.98 5.59 -13.48
CA SER A 126 1.00 5.96 -12.05
C SER A 126 0.50 4.83 -11.13
N PRO A 127 -0.70 4.25 -11.32
CA PRO A 127 -1.24 3.30 -10.36
C PRO A 127 -0.39 2.03 -10.26
N VAL A 128 0.12 1.55 -11.40
CA VAL A 128 0.99 0.37 -11.46
C VAL A 128 2.37 0.66 -10.87
N SER A 129 2.93 1.83 -11.17
CA SER A 129 4.26 2.21 -10.68
C SER A 129 4.27 2.32 -9.16
N TRP A 130 3.25 2.96 -8.59
CA TRP A 130 3.11 3.07 -7.14
C TRP A 130 2.74 1.73 -6.49
N ALA A 131 1.93 0.89 -7.12
CA ALA A 131 1.70 -0.48 -6.64
C ALA A 131 3.00 -1.27 -6.51
N MET A 132 3.91 -1.13 -7.48
CA MET A 132 5.24 -1.77 -7.44
C MET A 132 6.12 -1.22 -6.33
N VAL A 133 6.07 0.09 -6.05
CA VAL A 133 6.73 0.69 -4.88
C VAL A 133 6.16 0.10 -3.59
N GLY A 134 4.83 -0.02 -3.49
CA GLY A 134 4.15 -0.63 -2.34
C GLY A 134 4.51 -2.10 -2.13
N LEU A 135 4.62 -2.89 -3.20
CA LEU A 135 5.10 -4.28 -3.14
C LEU A 135 6.53 -4.35 -2.62
N MET A 136 7.46 -3.58 -3.20
CA MET A 136 8.85 -3.55 -2.74
C MET A 136 8.96 -3.18 -1.26
N LEU A 137 8.20 -2.17 -0.83
CA LEU A 137 8.15 -1.74 0.56
C LEU A 137 7.63 -2.87 1.47
N GLY A 138 6.55 -3.54 1.07
CA GLY A 138 6.01 -4.68 1.79
C GLY A 138 7.01 -5.83 1.92
N TYR A 139 7.72 -6.18 0.85
CA TYR A 139 8.79 -7.19 0.90
C TYR A 139 9.97 -6.78 1.78
N VAL A 140 10.33 -5.49 1.81
CA VAL A 140 11.39 -5.02 2.72
C VAL A 140 10.92 -5.18 4.17
N GLU A 141 9.70 -4.77 4.51
CA GLU A 141 9.17 -4.91 5.88
C GLU A 141 9.00 -6.39 6.29
N ASN A 142 8.57 -7.25 5.37
CA ASN A 142 8.30 -8.66 5.65
C ASN A 142 9.56 -9.54 5.65
N ALA A 143 10.48 -9.37 4.70
CA ALA A 143 11.62 -10.29 4.51
C ALA A 143 12.99 -9.69 4.90
N VAL A 144 13.12 -8.35 4.95
CA VAL A 144 14.40 -7.70 5.29
C VAL A 144 14.41 -7.18 6.73
N VAL A 145 13.28 -6.62 7.17
CA VAL A 145 13.08 -6.13 8.55
C VAL A 145 12.42 -7.20 9.42
N GLU A 146 11.60 -8.06 8.83
CA GLU A 146 10.86 -9.14 9.50
C GLU A 146 9.87 -8.63 10.58
N GLU A 147 9.31 -7.43 10.38
CA GLU A 147 8.33 -6.82 11.31
C GLU A 147 6.87 -6.97 10.86
N MET A 148 6.62 -7.28 9.58
CA MET A 148 5.27 -7.38 9.01
C MET A 148 4.90 -8.80 8.59
N ALA A 149 3.62 -9.15 8.73
CA ALA A 149 3.10 -10.44 8.33
C ALA A 149 2.98 -10.53 6.80
N GLU A 150 2.97 -11.75 6.29
CA GLU A 150 2.88 -12.06 4.87
C GLU A 150 1.69 -11.37 4.16
N GLY A 151 0.53 -11.37 4.82
CA GLY A 151 -0.70 -10.77 4.29
C GLY A 151 -0.65 -9.25 4.10
N ASP A 152 0.26 -8.56 4.78
CA ASP A 152 0.32 -7.10 4.76
C ASP A 152 1.00 -6.55 3.50
N VAL A 153 1.84 -7.35 2.84
CA VAL A 153 2.51 -7.01 1.57
C VAL A 153 1.48 -6.63 0.50
N TYR A 154 0.38 -7.37 0.43
CA TYR A 154 -0.72 -7.15 -0.51
C TYR A 154 -1.45 -5.84 -0.22
N ILE A 155 -1.70 -5.55 1.06
CA ILE A 155 -2.42 -4.36 1.49
C ILE A 155 -1.65 -3.10 1.12
N LEU A 156 -0.32 -3.10 1.36
CA LEU A 156 0.52 -1.94 1.03
C LEU A 156 0.54 -1.66 -0.47
N ALA A 157 0.65 -2.69 -1.31
CA ALA A 157 0.58 -2.53 -2.75
C ALA A 157 -0.73 -1.84 -3.20
N LEU A 158 -1.87 -2.26 -2.64
CA LEU A 158 -3.18 -1.69 -2.96
C LEU A 158 -3.33 -0.24 -2.44
N TYR A 159 -2.80 0.08 -1.25
CA TYR A 159 -2.79 1.45 -0.75
C TYR A 159 -1.96 2.37 -1.63
N PHE A 160 -0.77 1.97 -2.04
CA PHE A 160 0.06 2.79 -2.92
C PHE A 160 -0.53 2.88 -4.33
N MET A 161 -1.19 1.84 -4.82
CA MET A 161 -1.95 1.90 -6.07
C MET A 161 -3.07 2.95 -6.00
N ALA A 162 -3.79 3.04 -4.87
CA ALA A 162 -4.89 3.98 -4.68
C ALA A 162 -4.44 5.41 -4.35
N LEU A 163 -3.38 5.56 -3.56
CA LEU A 163 -2.97 6.83 -2.95
C LEU A 163 -1.68 7.40 -3.55
N GLY A 164 -1.03 6.69 -4.47
CA GLY A 164 0.28 7.07 -4.99
C GLY A 164 1.28 7.32 -3.85
N PRO A 165 2.02 8.44 -3.85
CA PRO A 165 2.96 8.76 -2.77
C PRO A 165 2.28 9.04 -1.42
N LEU A 166 1.00 9.41 -1.41
CA LEU A 166 0.28 9.61 -0.14
C LEU A 166 0.09 8.29 0.62
N GLY A 167 0.33 7.13 -0.02
CA GLY A 167 0.38 5.81 0.64
C GLY A 167 1.43 5.70 1.75
N PHE A 168 2.48 6.54 1.74
CA PHE A 168 3.44 6.61 2.85
C PHE A 168 2.80 7.08 4.17
N ILE A 169 1.71 7.88 4.10
CA ILE A 169 1.01 8.37 5.30
C ILE A 169 0.39 7.20 6.08
N PRO A 170 -0.57 6.43 5.53
CA PRO A 170 -1.14 5.31 6.27
C PRO A 170 -0.10 4.26 6.61
N PHE A 171 0.89 4.00 5.73
CA PHE A 171 1.99 3.08 6.03
C PHE A 171 2.74 3.45 7.32
N ALA A 172 3.22 4.69 7.45
CA ALA A 172 4.00 5.07 8.63
C ALA A 172 3.13 5.24 9.89
N LEU A 173 1.86 5.64 9.72
CA LEU A 173 0.94 5.87 10.84
C LEU A 173 0.24 4.57 11.30
N GLN A 174 0.35 3.47 10.56
CA GLN A 174 -0.25 2.19 10.92
C GLN A 174 0.28 1.65 12.24
N ARG A 175 1.61 1.73 12.47
CA ARG A 175 2.27 1.17 13.65
C ARG A 175 1.82 1.85 14.94
N PRO A 176 1.86 3.19 15.09
CA PRO A 176 1.40 3.84 16.31
C PRO A 176 -0.09 3.60 16.58
N LEU A 177 -0.95 3.54 15.56
CA LEU A 177 -2.38 3.25 15.75
C LEU A 177 -2.66 1.77 16.01
N GLY A 178 -2.03 0.87 15.26
CA GLY A 178 -2.13 -0.59 15.38
C GLY A 178 -1.79 -1.04 16.78
N ILE A 179 -0.60 -0.66 17.25
CA ILE A 179 -0.13 -0.99 18.59
C ILE A 179 -1.03 -0.34 19.66
N LEU A 180 -1.47 0.90 19.45
CA LEU A 180 -2.24 1.60 20.48
C LEU A 180 -3.69 1.15 20.58
N LEU A 181 -4.39 0.89 19.47
CA LEU A 181 -5.84 0.68 19.47
C LEU A 181 -6.24 -0.77 19.21
N TYR A 182 -5.40 -1.52 18.52
CA TYR A 182 -5.79 -2.82 17.96
C TYR A 182 -4.90 -3.98 18.41
N SER A 183 -3.85 -3.71 19.20
CA SER A 183 -2.91 -4.74 19.64
C SER A 183 -3.52 -5.80 20.55
N ILE A 184 -2.99 -7.01 20.46
CA ILE A 184 -3.22 -8.11 21.40
C ILE A 184 -1.87 -8.46 22.04
N GLU A 185 -1.85 -8.53 23.37
CA GLU A 185 -0.69 -9.04 24.11
C GLU A 185 -0.77 -10.56 24.14
N THR A 186 0.27 -11.23 23.63
CA THR A 186 0.45 -12.68 23.69
C THR A 186 1.68 -13.02 24.54
N GLU A 187 1.89 -14.31 24.85
CA GLU A 187 3.10 -14.75 25.57
C GLU A 187 4.38 -14.51 24.75
N GLU A 188 4.27 -14.47 23.42
CA GLU A 188 5.38 -14.31 22.48
C GLU A 188 5.68 -12.84 22.13
N GLY A 189 4.79 -11.90 22.48
CA GLY A 189 5.00 -10.48 22.21
C GLY A 189 3.72 -9.66 22.06
N ILE A 190 3.83 -8.53 21.37
CA ILE A 190 2.69 -7.67 21.02
C ILE A 190 2.41 -7.84 19.53
N LEU A 191 1.25 -8.39 19.19
CA LEU A 191 0.77 -8.50 17.81
C LEU A 191 -0.27 -7.41 17.55
N TYR A 192 -0.33 -6.87 16.35
CA TYR A 192 -1.35 -5.88 15.98
C TYR A 192 -1.78 -6.04 14.52
N PRO A 193 -3.07 -5.83 14.19
CA PRO A 193 -3.56 -5.83 12.82
C PRO A 193 -3.15 -4.53 12.12
N VAL A 194 -2.67 -4.64 10.88
CA VAL A 194 -2.21 -3.52 10.06
C VAL A 194 -3.38 -2.86 9.31
N GLY A 195 -4.35 -3.65 8.85
CA GLY A 195 -5.50 -3.20 8.06
C GLY A 195 -6.34 -2.09 8.72
N PRO A 196 -6.75 -2.21 10.00
CA PRO A 196 -7.59 -1.20 10.65
C PRO A 196 -6.90 0.16 10.80
N GLY A 197 -5.63 0.16 11.22
CA GLY A 197 -4.85 1.38 11.42
C GLY A 197 -4.60 2.11 10.11
N THR A 198 -4.20 1.37 9.07
CA THR A 198 -4.01 1.93 7.72
C THR A 198 -5.32 2.47 7.14
N PHE A 199 -6.43 1.75 7.28
CA PHE A 199 -7.70 2.13 6.66
C PHE A 199 -8.27 3.41 7.26
N VAL A 200 -8.32 3.49 8.59
CA VAL A 200 -8.87 4.66 9.30
C VAL A 200 -8.13 5.94 8.93
N VAL A 201 -6.80 5.89 8.80
CA VAL A 201 -5.98 7.04 8.36
C VAL A 201 -6.16 7.35 6.88
N SER A 202 -6.38 6.32 6.07
CA SER A 202 -6.51 6.44 4.61
C SER A 202 -7.84 7.04 4.19
N VAL A 203 -8.94 6.78 4.90
CA VAL A 203 -10.28 7.20 4.47
C VAL A 203 -10.38 8.72 4.20
N PRO A 204 -9.95 9.63 5.10
CA PRO A 204 -9.95 11.06 4.81
C PRO A 204 -9.18 11.41 3.53
N ILE A 205 -8.08 10.69 3.28
CA ILE A 205 -7.24 10.88 2.10
C ILE A 205 -7.96 10.40 0.84
N LEU A 206 -8.50 9.16 0.86
CA LEU A 206 -9.23 8.54 -0.23
C LEU A 206 -10.41 9.39 -0.71
N VAL A 207 -11.21 9.91 0.22
CA VAL A 207 -12.39 10.74 -0.08
C VAL A 207 -11.98 12.12 -0.63
N THR A 208 -10.87 12.68 -0.13
CA THR A 208 -10.50 14.07 -0.45
C THR A 208 -9.65 14.20 -1.72
N ILE A 209 -8.85 13.19 -2.08
CA ILE A 209 -7.94 13.27 -3.24
C ILE A 209 -8.70 13.68 -4.51
N LYS A 210 -9.88 13.09 -4.78
CA LYS A 210 -10.66 13.42 -5.99
C LYS A 210 -10.94 14.92 -6.11
N SER A 211 -11.36 15.56 -5.02
CA SER A 211 -11.62 17.01 -4.98
C SER A 211 -10.34 17.84 -5.13
N LEU A 212 -9.22 17.39 -4.55
CA LEU A 212 -7.93 18.07 -4.66
C LEU A 212 -7.36 17.99 -6.08
N VAL A 213 -7.56 16.85 -6.76
CA VAL A 213 -7.18 16.67 -8.16
C VAL A 213 -8.07 17.50 -9.07
N SER A 214 -9.39 17.48 -8.89
CA SER A 214 -10.31 18.26 -9.73
C SER A 214 -10.16 19.77 -9.59
N SER A 215 -9.72 20.25 -8.41
CA SER A 215 -9.41 21.66 -8.17
C SER A 215 -8.01 22.08 -8.65
N GLY A 216 -7.20 21.13 -9.13
CA GLY A 216 -5.81 21.38 -9.53
C GLY A 216 -4.83 21.59 -8.38
N SER A 217 -5.24 21.33 -7.13
CA SER A 217 -4.36 21.40 -5.96
C SER A 217 -3.40 20.22 -5.87
N LEU A 218 -3.80 19.05 -6.42
CA LEU A 218 -2.93 17.90 -6.61
C LEU A 218 -2.75 17.59 -8.11
N PRO A 219 -1.55 17.15 -8.53
CA PRO A 219 -1.28 16.83 -9.93
C PRO A 219 -2.06 15.60 -10.41
N GLY A 220 -2.84 15.77 -11.48
CA GLY A 220 -3.62 14.69 -12.10
C GLY A 220 -2.80 13.48 -12.53
N TRP A 221 -1.67 13.74 -13.19
CA TRP A 221 -0.73 12.71 -13.65
C TRP A 221 -0.24 11.77 -12.53
N LEU A 222 -0.15 12.27 -11.31
CA LEU A 222 0.32 11.50 -10.15
C LEU A 222 -0.80 10.69 -9.52
N PHE A 223 -2.03 11.20 -9.56
CA PHE A 223 -3.22 10.58 -8.97
C PHE A 223 -4.20 10.10 -10.04
N PHE A 224 -3.66 9.61 -11.16
CA PHE A 224 -4.42 9.25 -12.36
C PHE A 224 -5.56 8.23 -12.08
N ALA A 225 -5.36 7.32 -11.13
CA ALA A 225 -6.38 6.37 -10.67
C ALA A 225 -7.69 7.04 -10.20
N HIS A 226 -7.64 8.30 -9.74
CA HIS A 226 -8.81 9.06 -9.29
C HIS A 226 -9.53 9.79 -10.41
N GLN A 227 -8.90 9.93 -11.58
CA GLN A 227 -9.46 10.63 -12.73
C GLN A 227 -10.22 9.69 -13.66
N GLN A 228 -10.01 8.37 -13.52
CA GLN A 228 -10.56 7.37 -14.44
C GLN A 228 -11.47 6.37 -13.72
N GLY A 229 -12.47 5.88 -14.45
CA GLY A 229 -13.17 4.64 -14.09
C GLY A 229 -12.25 3.43 -14.29
N ILE A 230 -12.78 2.23 -14.06
CA ILE A 230 -12.05 1.00 -14.41
C ILE A 230 -11.90 0.94 -15.94
N PRO A 231 -10.68 1.04 -16.51
CA PRO A 231 -10.50 1.15 -17.96
C PRO A 231 -11.03 -0.07 -18.71
N ASN A 232 -10.83 -1.27 -18.14
CA ASN A 232 -11.27 -2.53 -18.74
C ASN A 232 -11.94 -3.46 -17.71
N SER A 233 -13.26 -3.32 -17.55
CA SER A 233 -14.03 -4.12 -16.60
C SER A 233 -14.02 -5.62 -16.91
N THR A 234 -13.95 -6.02 -18.18
CA THR A 234 -13.83 -7.43 -18.58
C THR A 234 -12.47 -8.00 -18.17
N ALA A 235 -11.39 -7.24 -18.37
CA ALA A 235 -10.05 -7.66 -17.96
C ALA A 235 -9.92 -7.76 -16.43
N VAL A 236 -10.60 -6.89 -15.66
CA VAL A 236 -10.70 -7.02 -14.20
C VAL A 236 -11.35 -8.35 -13.80
N LEU A 237 -12.47 -8.73 -14.43
CA LEU A 237 -13.14 -10.01 -14.14
C LEU A 237 -12.27 -11.21 -14.50
N ILE A 238 -11.61 -11.17 -15.67
CA ILE A 238 -10.69 -12.21 -16.11
C ILE A 238 -9.51 -12.31 -15.13
N GLY A 239 -8.91 -11.19 -14.75
CA GLY A 239 -7.80 -11.15 -13.81
C GLY A 239 -8.19 -11.63 -12.41
N GLY A 240 -9.39 -11.29 -11.95
CA GLY A 240 -9.95 -11.82 -10.71
C GLY A 240 -10.18 -13.33 -10.76
N ALA A 241 -10.71 -13.84 -11.88
CA ALA A 241 -10.92 -15.28 -12.07
C ALA A 241 -9.60 -16.06 -12.15
N ILE A 242 -8.60 -15.54 -12.87
CA ILE A 242 -7.25 -16.10 -12.95
C ILE A 242 -6.61 -16.08 -11.55
N GLY A 243 -6.65 -14.94 -10.87
CA GLY A 243 -6.12 -14.80 -9.52
C GLY A 243 -6.76 -15.78 -8.55
N LEU A 244 -8.08 -15.98 -8.64
CA LEU A 244 -8.81 -16.92 -7.78
C LEU A 244 -8.43 -18.37 -8.09
N TYR A 245 -8.35 -18.73 -9.38
CA TYR A 245 -7.92 -20.05 -9.81
C TYR A 245 -6.51 -20.36 -9.29
N ILE A 246 -5.56 -19.45 -9.48
CA ILE A 246 -4.18 -19.63 -9.03
C ILE A 246 -4.14 -19.72 -7.49
N ALA A 247 -4.80 -18.81 -6.80
CA ALA A 247 -4.83 -18.77 -5.34
C ALA A 247 -5.37 -20.06 -4.71
N THR A 248 -6.43 -20.63 -5.31
CA THR A 248 -7.09 -21.83 -4.80
C THR A 248 -6.34 -23.12 -5.13
N HIS A 249 -5.60 -23.17 -6.24
CA HIS A 249 -4.91 -24.38 -6.69
C HIS A 249 -3.47 -24.50 -6.21
N TYR A 250 -2.77 -23.38 -6.03
CA TYR A 250 -1.33 -23.39 -5.76
C TYR A 250 -0.95 -22.99 -4.34
N PHE A 251 -1.93 -22.65 -3.47
CA PHE A 251 -1.68 -22.21 -2.07
C PHE A 251 -0.53 -21.21 -2.00
N LEU A 252 -0.55 -20.18 -2.85
CA LEU A 252 0.59 -19.30 -3.01
C LEU A 252 0.87 -18.55 -1.71
N ASP A 253 2.11 -18.69 -1.27
CA ASP A 253 2.78 -17.90 -0.25
C ASP A 253 3.30 -16.57 -0.84
N VAL A 254 3.85 -15.72 0.02
CA VAL A 254 4.42 -14.43 -0.36
C VAL A 254 5.65 -14.56 -1.28
N GLU A 255 6.38 -15.67 -1.18
CA GLU A 255 7.46 -16.04 -2.10
C GLU A 255 6.96 -16.22 -3.53
N SER A 256 5.89 -16.98 -3.67
CA SER A 256 5.28 -17.22 -4.97
C SER A 256 4.68 -15.96 -5.58
N LEU A 257 4.20 -15.01 -4.77
CA LEU A 257 3.80 -13.68 -5.26
C LEU A 257 5.01 -12.91 -5.84
N LEU A 258 6.17 -12.98 -5.21
CA LEU A 258 7.38 -12.29 -5.68
C LEU A 258 7.77 -12.82 -7.05
N GLY A 259 7.79 -14.16 -7.17
CA GLY A 259 7.97 -14.86 -8.43
C GLY A 259 6.91 -14.48 -9.46
N ALA A 260 5.63 -14.43 -9.09
CA ALA A 260 4.54 -14.12 -10.03
C ALA A 260 4.63 -12.71 -10.58
N MET A 261 4.91 -11.72 -9.73
CA MET A 261 5.06 -10.32 -10.14
C MET A 261 6.35 -10.10 -10.94
N ALA A 262 7.44 -10.77 -10.60
CA ALA A 262 8.67 -10.72 -11.39
C ALA A 262 8.50 -11.43 -12.74
N GLY A 263 7.79 -12.56 -12.78
CA GLY A 263 7.40 -13.27 -13.99
C GLY A 263 6.57 -12.40 -14.92
N LEU A 264 5.52 -11.76 -14.40
CA LEU A 264 4.71 -10.80 -15.14
C LEU A 264 5.56 -9.65 -15.69
N SER A 265 6.45 -9.08 -14.86
CA SER A 265 7.35 -8.00 -15.26
C SER A 265 8.29 -8.40 -16.40
N VAL A 266 8.96 -9.55 -16.27
CA VAL A 266 9.86 -10.10 -17.31
C VAL A 266 9.09 -10.40 -18.58
N GLY A 267 7.93 -11.05 -18.49
CA GLY A 267 7.07 -11.35 -19.64
C GLY A 267 6.71 -10.08 -20.43
N ILE A 268 6.22 -9.05 -19.75
CA ILE A 268 5.87 -7.77 -20.39
C ILE A 268 7.09 -7.12 -21.04
N ILE A 269 8.22 -7.02 -20.33
CA ILE A 269 9.45 -6.43 -20.85
C ILE A 269 9.92 -7.18 -22.10
N THR A 270 9.96 -8.52 -22.04
CA THR A 270 10.34 -9.37 -23.17
C THR A 270 9.40 -9.19 -24.36
N PHE A 271 8.09 -9.18 -24.11
CA PHE A 271 7.08 -8.97 -25.15
C PHE A 271 7.27 -7.63 -25.85
N VAL A 272 7.44 -6.55 -25.08
CA VAL A 272 7.63 -5.21 -25.65
C VAL A 272 8.94 -5.12 -26.44
N LEU A 273 10.06 -5.61 -25.89
CA LEU A 273 11.36 -5.52 -26.58
C LEU A 273 11.36 -6.25 -27.92
N ILE A 274 10.80 -7.46 -27.99
CA ILE A 274 10.70 -8.22 -29.24
C ILE A 274 9.63 -7.62 -30.14
N GLY A 275 8.51 -7.18 -29.57
CA GLY A 275 7.41 -6.51 -30.29
C GLY A 275 7.85 -5.24 -31.00
N LEU A 276 8.74 -4.44 -30.41
CA LEU A 276 9.32 -3.25 -31.07
C LEU A 276 10.14 -3.63 -32.31
N ILE A 277 10.86 -4.76 -32.29
CA ILE A 277 11.56 -5.27 -33.46
C ILE A 277 10.57 -5.73 -34.54
N ALA A 278 9.48 -6.39 -34.13
CA ALA A 278 8.41 -6.80 -35.04
C ALA A 278 7.76 -5.59 -35.72
N LEU A 279 7.44 -4.54 -34.96
CA LEU A 279 6.89 -3.29 -35.49
C LEU A 279 7.86 -2.64 -36.48
N PHE A 280 9.13 -2.52 -36.12
CA PHE A 280 10.17 -1.99 -37.00
C PHE A 280 10.23 -2.74 -38.35
N LEU A 281 10.17 -4.08 -38.36
CA LEU A 281 10.15 -4.87 -39.59
C LEU A 281 8.88 -4.63 -40.41
N GLY A 282 7.74 -4.46 -39.75
CA GLY A 282 6.45 -4.14 -40.39
C GLY A 282 6.52 -2.81 -41.14
N ASP A 283 7.04 -1.77 -40.48
CA ASP A 283 7.22 -0.43 -41.04
C ASP A 283 8.16 -0.40 -42.25
N HIS A 284 9.07 -1.37 -42.35
CA HIS A 284 10.00 -1.53 -43.49
C HIS A 284 9.49 -2.53 -44.56
N GLY A 285 8.19 -2.86 -44.54
CA GLY A 285 7.55 -3.67 -45.58
C GLY A 285 7.64 -5.18 -45.38
N HIS A 286 8.27 -5.66 -44.29
CA HIS A 286 8.39 -7.09 -43.98
C HIS A 286 7.19 -7.59 -43.14
N THR A 287 5.97 -7.43 -43.66
CA THR A 287 4.71 -7.67 -42.92
C THR A 287 4.58 -9.10 -42.38
N ILE A 288 4.89 -10.13 -43.18
CA ILE A 288 4.78 -11.53 -42.73
C ILE A 288 5.81 -11.82 -41.63
N ALA A 289 7.04 -11.34 -41.77
CA ALA A 289 8.09 -11.51 -40.76
C ALA A 289 7.72 -10.79 -39.45
N SER A 290 7.13 -9.58 -39.55
CA SER A 290 6.60 -8.84 -38.41
C SER A 290 5.53 -9.63 -37.66
N ILE A 291 4.52 -10.18 -38.36
CA ILE A 291 3.45 -10.99 -37.74
C ILE A 291 4.03 -12.23 -37.07
N VAL A 292 4.92 -12.97 -37.75
CA VAL A 292 5.56 -14.16 -37.19
C VAL A 292 6.37 -13.81 -35.94
N LEU A 293 7.12 -12.70 -35.97
CA LEU A 293 7.92 -12.26 -34.84
C LEU A 293 7.04 -11.79 -33.67
N PHE A 294 5.88 -11.18 -33.94
CA PHE A 294 4.93 -10.77 -32.91
C PHE A 294 4.28 -11.97 -32.21
N ILE A 295 3.88 -13.00 -32.97
CA ILE A 295 3.39 -14.27 -32.41
C ILE A 295 4.48 -14.95 -31.60
N PHE A 296 5.71 -14.98 -32.12
CA PHE A 296 6.86 -15.50 -31.39
C PHE A 296 7.11 -14.73 -30.08
N ALA A 297 7.05 -13.39 -30.11
CA ALA A 297 7.19 -12.54 -28.92
C ALA A 297 6.18 -12.92 -27.83
N PHE A 298 4.93 -13.18 -28.21
CA PHE A 298 3.89 -13.61 -27.28
C PHE A 298 4.26 -14.93 -26.60
N PHE A 299 4.53 -16.00 -27.35
CA PHE A 299 4.88 -17.29 -26.74
C PHE A 299 6.19 -17.24 -25.96
N TYR A 300 7.19 -16.52 -26.47
CA TYR A 300 8.47 -16.36 -25.81
C TYR A 300 8.32 -15.57 -24.49
N SER A 301 7.45 -14.55 -24.44
CA SER A 301 7.15 -13.82 -23.21
C SER A 301 6.50 -14.69 -22.14
N ILE A 302 5.63 -15.64 -22.52
CA ILE A 302 5.04 -16.60 -21.58
C ILE A 302 6.14 -17.51 -21.01
N GLY A 303 7.03 -18.02 -21.87
CA GLY A 303 8.18 -18.82 -21.44
C GLY A 303 9.13 -18.05 -20.51
N ALA A 304 9.42 -16.79 -20.83
CA ALA A 304 10.25 -15.91 -20.02
C ALA A 304 9.60 -15.59 -18.67
N ALA A 305 8.28 -15.36 -18.65
CA ALA A 305 7.52 -15.15 -17.43
C ALA A 305 7.54 -16.37 -16.52
N TYR A 306 7.34 -17.57 -17.07
CA TYR A 306 7.41 -18.81 -16.31
C TYR A 306 8.81 -19.08 -15.75
N TRP A 307 9.85 -18.86 -16.55
CA TRP A 307 11.24 -18.97 -16.08
C TRP A 307 11.55 -18.01 -14.93
N ALA A 308 11.12 -16.75 -15.04
CA ALA A 308 11.34 -15.75 -14.00
C ALA A 308 10.51 -16.04 -12.74
N PHE A 309 9.30 -16.60 -12.87
CA PHE A 309 8.52 -17.08 -11.74
C PHE A 309 9.32 -18.10 -10.92
N ASP A 310 9.80 -19.17 -11.56
CA ASP A 310 10.56 -20.24 -10.91
C ASP A 310 11.91 -19.76 -10.34
N ALA A 311 12.57 -18.82 -11.04
CA ALA A 311 13.86 -18.28 -10.61
C ALA A 311 13.76 -17.35 -9.39
N PHE A 312 12.64 -16.64 -9.22
CA PHE A 312 12.48 -15.58 -8.21
C PHE A 312 11.47 -15.91 -7.10
N SER A 313 10.86 -17.08 -7.11
CA SER A 313 9.96 -17.56 -6.03
C SER A 313 10.73 -18.14 -4.84
N LYS A 314 11.73 -17.41 -4.33
CA LYS A 314 12.54 -17.80 -3.17
C LYS A 314 12.74 -16.60 -2.26
N LEU A 315 12.38 -16.72 -0.99
CA LEU A 315 12.77 -15.78 0.08
C LEU A 315 13.55 -16.53 1.15
N HIS A 316 14.56 -15.86 1.72
CA HIS A 316 15.29 -16.38 2.86
C HIS A 316 15.03 -15.47 4.06
N TYR A 317 14.46 -16.06 5.11
CA TYR A 317 14.27 -15.38 6.39
C TYR A 317 15.47 -15.67 7.29
N HIS A 318 16.05 -14.61 7.84
CA HIS A 318 17.26 -14.67 8.66
C HIS A 318 16.96 -14.70 10.16
N GLY A 319 15.71 -14.44 10.56
CA GLY A 319 15.30 -14.37 11.97
C GLY A 319 15.78 -13.09 12.64
N GLY A 320 16.06 -12.04 11.86
CA GLY A 320 16.55 -10.75 12.32
C GLY A 320 16.81 -9.78 11.17
N SER A 321 16.67 -8.48 11.46
CA SER A 321 16.74 -7.44 10.42
C SER A 321 18.15 -7.22 9.85
N SER A 322 18.31 -7.34 8.53
CA SER A 322 19.59 -7.09 7.83
C SER A 322 19.89 -5.60 7.58
N ILE A 323 18.87 -4.76 7.78
CA ILE A 323 18.91 -3.30 7.72
C ILE A 323 18.56 -2.76 9.11
N ASP A 324 19.03 -1.57 9.47
CA ASP A 324 18.62 -0.96 10.73
C ASP A 324 17.11 -0.61 10.67
N PRO A 325 16.23 -1.28 11.44
CA PRO A 325 14.80 -0.98 11.46
C PRO A 325 14.52 0.48 11.83
N MET A 326 15.42 1.08 12.64
CA MET A 326 15.31 2.48 13.02
C MET A 326 15.52 3.41 11.81
N MET A 327 16.43 3.12 10.89
CA MET A 327 16.61 3.99 9.71
C MET A 327 15.38 3.96 8.79
N MET A 328 14.79 2.78 8.60
CA MET A 328 13.59 2.61 7.78
C MET A 328 12.38 3.30 8.41
N ALA A 329 12.15 3.06 9.71
CA ALA A 329 11.09 3.73 10.46
C ALA A 329 11.27 5.25 10.50
N PHE A 330 12.51 5.76 10.57
CA PHE A 330 12.76 7.21 10.53
C PHE A 330 12.38 7.80 9.19
N GLY A 331 12.88 7.21 8.10
CA GLY A 331 12.67 7.70 6.74
C GLY A 331 11.19 7.71 6.36
N SER A 332 10.49 6.61 6.66
CA SER A 332 9.06 6.50 6.38
C SER A 332 8.23 7.47 7.20
N LEU A 333 8.52 7.62 8.50
CA LEU A 333 7.76 8.46 9.40
C LEU A 333 8.01 9.97 9.18
N ALA A 334 9.26 10.36 8.90
CA ALA A 334 9.57 11.74 8.52
C ALA A 334 8.90 12.13 7.19
N GLY A 335 8.97 11.26 6.18
CA GLY A 335 8.29 11.46 4.90
C GLY A 335 6.77 11.53 5.05
N ALA A 336 6.19 10.63 5.84
CA ALA A 336 4.77 10.62 6.13
C ALA A 336 4.29 11.87 6.87
N ILE A 337 5.03 12.37 7.85
CA ILE A 337 4.71 13.63 8.54
C ILE A 337 4.69 14.79 7.54
N ALA A 338 5.73 14.91 6.70
CA ALA A 338 5.81 15.96 5.70
C ALA A 338 4.63 15.90 4.71
N LEU A 339 4.31 14.70 4.20
CA LEU A 339 3.19 14.48 3.30
C LEU A 339 1.84 14.73 3.98
N ALA A 340 1.66 14.32 5.24
CA ALA A 340 0.44 14.54 6.00
C ALA A 340 0.21 16.03 6.28
N MET A 341 1.26 16.78 6.65
CA MET A 341 1.17 18.22 6.83
C MET A 341 0.83 18.94 5.53
N LEU A 342 1.48 18.56 4.42
CA LEU A 342 1.17 19.09 3.09
C LEU A 342 -0.29 18.77 2.70
N PHE A 343 -0.71 17.52 2.89
CA PHE A 343 -2.10 17.11 2.62
C PHE A 343 -3.10 17.93 3.44
N MET A 344 -2.87 18.09 4.75
CA MET A 344 -3.72 18.91 5.62
C MET A 344 -3.78 20.38 5.17
N LEU A 345 -2.65 20.95 4.75
CA LEU A 345 -2.60 22.32 4.23
C LEU A 345 -3.49 22.49 2.98
N LEU A 346 -3.40 21.54 2.04
CA LEU A 346 -4.17 21.57 0.79
C LEU A 346 -5.65 21.25 0.98
N SER A 347 -5.99 20.43 1.97
CA SER A 347 -7.36 19.99 2.26
C SER A 347 -8.06 20.81 3.34
N TRP A 348 -7.40 21.79 3.95
CA TRP A 348 -7.95 22.53 5.09
C TRP A 348 -9.31 23.17 4.81
N GLY A 349 -9.49 23.75 3.61
CA GLY A 349 -10.76 24.34 3.19
C GLY A 349 -11.91 23.33 3.10
N LEU A 350 -11.61 22.06 2.82
CA LEU A 350 -12.59 20.98 2.71
C LEU A 350 -13.03 20.45 4.09
N PHE A 351 -12.20 20.61 5.11
CA PHE A 351 -12.52 20.18 6.48
C PHE A 351 -13.20 21.25 7.33
N GLN A 352 -13.46 22.45 6.79
CA GLN A 352 -14.12 23.52 7.55
C GLN A 352 -15.55 23.19 8.00
N SER A 353 -16.22 22.29 7.29
CA SER A 353 -17.55 21.80 7.67
C SER A 353 -17.50 20.81 8.83
N VAL A 354 -16.37 20.13 9.06
CA VAL A 354 -16.23 19.18 10.16
C VAL A 354 -15.96 19.95 11.46
N PRO A 355 -16.64 19.65 12.58
CA PRO A 355 -16.39 20.33 13.84
C PRO A 355 -14.95 20.05 14.28
N GLY A 356 -14.05 21.01 14.07
CA GLY A 356 -12.60 20.83 14.24
C GLY A 356 -12.18 20.41 15.65
N VAL A 357 -13.07 20.54 16.64
CA VAL A 357 -12.92 20.00 17.99
C VAL A 357 -12.77 18.48 17.99
N ILE A 358 -13.48 17.74 17.14
CA ILE A 358 -13.46 16.27 17.16
C ILE A 358 -12.12 15.71 16.65
N PRO A 359 -11.62 16.09 15.45
CA PRO A 359 -10.28 15.66 15.00
C PRO A 359 -9.17 16.09 15.97
N SER A 360 -9.21 17.32 16.48
CA SER A 360 -8.19 17.81 17.41
C SER A 360 -8.20 17.10 18.77
N THR A 361 -9.38 16.83 19.33
CA THR A 361 -9.50 16.06 20.58
C THR A 361 -9.07 14.61 20.42
N THR A 362 -9.43 13.95 19.31
CA THR A 362 -8.93 12.59 18.99
C THR A 362 -7.41 12.60 18.84
N GLY A 363 -6.83 13.57 18.12
CA GLY A 363 -5.38 13.75 18.01
C GLY A 363 -4.70 13.88 19.38
N LEU A 364 -5.22 14.76 20.26
CA LEU A 364 -4.71 14.94 21.62
C LEU A 364 -4.86 13.68 22.49
N ALA A 365 -5.97 12.95 22.35
CA ALA A 365 -6.20 11.71 23.08
C ALA A 365 -5.17 10.64 22.69
N ILE A 366 -4.92 10.46 21.38
CA ILE A 366 -3.91 9.53 20.87
C ILE A 366 -2.50 9.92 21.32
N VAL A 367 -2.17 11.22 21.35
CA VAL A 367 -0.91 11.71 21.94
C VAL A 367 -0.79 11.33 23.42
N GLY A 368 -1.82 11.60 24.22
CA GLY A 368 -1.82 11.26 25.64
C GLY A 368 -1.67 9.76 25.87
N MET A 369 -2.38 8.95 25.09
CA MET A 369 -2.28 7.49 25.15
C MET A 369 -0.91 6.98 24.70
N LEU A 370 -0.35 7.53 23.63
CA LEU A 370 1.00 7.20 23.20
C LEU A 370 1.99 7.56 24.29
N TYR A 371 1.97 8.77 24.86
CA TYR A 371 2.87 9.14 25.93
C TYR A 371 2.80 8.20 27.14
N LEU A 372 1.59 7.78 27.54
CA LEU A 372 1.38 6.80 28.61
C LEU A 372 1.90 5.39 28.24
N TYR A 373 1.77 5.00 26.97
CA TYR A 373 2.18 3.69 26.46
C TYR A 373 3.69 3.61 26.18
N THR A 374 4.24 4.60 25.48
CA THR A 374 5.63 4.71 25.08
C THR A 374 6.55 5.02 26.25
N GLY A 375 6.07 5.77 27.26
CA GLY A 375 6.76 5.97 28.54
C GLY A 375 7.05 4.69 29.32
N ARG A 376 6.49 3.54 28.89
CA ARG A 376 6.70 2.23 29.50
C ARG A 376 7.56 1.24 28.69
N LYS A 377 7.67 1.35 27.36
CA LYS A 377 8.24 0.26 26.52
C LYS A 377 9.04 0.66 25.27
N LEU A 378 8.88 1.84 24.68
CA LEU A 378 9.40 2.13 23.32
C LEU A 378 10.47 3.21 23.25
N ILE A 379 10.64 4.00 24.32
CA ILE A 379 11.47 5.21 24.31
C ILE A 379 12.79 5.02 25.07
N VAL A 380 12.85 3.99 25.91
CA VAL A 380 13.97 3.73 26.82
C VAL A 380 14.87 2.71 26.13
N ASP A 381 16.07 3.13 25.72
CA ASP A 381 17.07 2.18 25.20
C ASP A 381 17.46 1.15 26.28
N GLU A 382 18.22 0.12 25.90
CA GLU A 382 18.73 -0.90 26.83
C GLU A 382 19.56 -0.32 28.01
N ASN A 383 19.99 0.94 27.90
CA ASN A 383 20.74 1.70 28.92
C ASN A 383 19.88 2.68 29.73
N GLY A 384 18.55 2.67 29.57
CA GLY A 384 17.66 3.56 30.32
C GLY A 384 17.52 4.98 29.74
N LYS A 385 18.09 5.28 28.56
CA LYS A 385 18.08 6.63 27.97
C LYS A 385 16.92 6.84 27.00
N THR A 386 16.18 7.90 27.25
CA THR A 386 15.11 8.42 26.40
C THR A 386 15.70 9.05 25.14
N ASN A 387 15.41 8.51 23.96
CA ASN A 387 15.70 9.23 22.71
C ASN A 387 14.57 10.23 22.41
N TRP A 388 14.82 11.50 22.75
CA TRP A 388 13.85 12.59 22.62
C TRP A 388 13.42 12.87 21.18
N MET A 389 14.31 12.65 20.21
CA MET A 389 13.99 12.84 18.79
C MET A 389 12.93 11.82 18.35
N TRP A 390 13.14 10.55 18.69
CA TRP A 390 12.17 9.48 18.42
C TRP A 390 10.84 9.72 19.10
N SER A 391 10.88 10.08 20.38
CA SER A 391 9.69 10.38 21.17
C SER A 391 8.86 11.49 20.52
N SER A 392 9.52 12.56 20.08
CA SER A 392 8.85 13.71 19.45
C SER A 392 8.22 13.33 18.11
N LEU A 393 8.93 12.54 17.30
CA LEU A 393 8.43 12.07 16.01
C LEU A 393 7.21 11.14 16.17
N TYR A 394 7.27 10.17 17.09
CA TYR A 394 6.14 9.29 17.38
C TYR A 394 4.93 10.05 17.96
N VAL A 395 5.17 11.05 18.81
CA VAL A 395 4.10 11.92 19.33
C VAL A 395 3.45 12.72 18.20
N LEU A 396 4.25 13.32 17.31
CA LEU A 396 3.74 14.07 16.17
C LEU A 396 2.99 13.17 15.18
N ALA A 397 3.54 12.01 14.84
CA ALA A 397 2.88 11.01 14.02
C ALA A 397 1.56 10.56 14.66
N GLY A 398 1.56 10.30 15.97
CA GLY A 398 0.36 9.98 16.74
C GLY A 398 -0.71 11.05 16.71
N PHE A 399 -0.32 12.32 16.86
CA PHE A 399 -1.24 13.44 16.74
C PHE A 399 -1.88 13.50 15.35
N LEU A 400 -1.06 13.41 14.28
CA LEU A 400 -1.54 13.45 12.91
C LEU A 400 -2.44 12.24 12.59
N ALA A 401 -2.06 11.06 13.07
CA ALA A 401 -2.85 9.84 12.93
C ALA A 401 -4.20 9.95 13.64
N GLY A 402 -4.21 10.44 14.88
CA GLY A 402 -5.44 10.67 15.65
C GLY A 402 -6.30 11.78 15.06
N PHE A 403 -5.70 12.82 14.50
CA PHE A 403 -6.41 13.87 13.79
C PHE A 403 -7.12 13.31 12.57
N LEU A 404 -6.40 12.61 11.69
CA LEU A 404 -6.98 11.99 10.50
C LEU A 404 -8.07 10.97 10.87
N ALA A 405 -7.80 10.11 11.86
CA ALA A 405 -8.77 9.14 12.37
C ALA A 405 -10.02 9.80 12.97
N GLY A 406 -9.90 11.02 13.51
CA GLY A 406 -11.01 11.77 14.09
C GLY A 406 -11.91 12.47 13.06
N ILE A 407 -11.46 12.66 11.81
CA ILE A 407 -12.27 13.30 10.75
C ILE A 407 -13.54 12.49 10.46
N PRO A 408 -13.48 11.18 10.18
CA PRO A 408 -14.68 10.38 9.92
C PRO A 408 -15.65 10.36 11.10
N LEU A 409 -15.12 10.33 12.33
CA LEU A 409 -15.92 10.39 13.55
C LEU A 409 -16.65 11.73 13.69
N GLY A 410 -15.99 12.84 13.33
CA GLY A 410 -16.57 14.17 13.32
C GLY A 410 -17.78 14.26 12.40
N VAL A 411 -17.66 13.73 11.19
CA VAL A 411 -18.75 13.69 10.20
C VAL A 411 -19.90 12.79 10.69
N PHE A 412 -19.59 11.61 11.22
CA PHE A 412 -20.60 10.68 11.73
C PHE A 412 -21.48 11.31 12.82
N LEU A 413 -20.87 12.09 13.72
CA LEU A 413 -21.58 12.76 14.81
C LEU A 413 -22.47 13.92 14.35
N GLU A 414 -22.23 14.51 13.18
CA GLU A 414 -23.13 15.54 12.62
C GLU A 414 -24.42 14.96 12.03
N TRP A 415 -24.45 13.66 11.75
CA TRP A 415 -25.63 12.99 11.16
C TRP A 415 -26.62 12.45 12.20
N LEU A 416 -26.22 12.41 13.47
CA LEU A 416 -27.05 12.03 14.62
C LEU A 416 -27.70 13.27 15.23
#